data_AF-A0A965J0V5-F1
#
_entry.id   AF-A0A965J0V5-F1
#
_cell.length_a   1.000
_cell.length_b   1.000
_cell.length_c   1.000
_cell.angle_alpha   90.00
_cell.angle_beta   90.00
_cell.angle_gamma   90.00
#
_symmetry.space_group_name_H-M   'P 1'
#
loop_
_entity.id
_entity.type
_entity.pdbx_description
1 polymer ?
#
loop_
_entity_poly.entity_id
_entity_poly.type
_entity_poly.pdbx_seq_one_letter_code
_entity_poly.pdbx_strand_id
1 'polypeptide(L)' 'YVLKSSPCTFLGDDNYCNIYEVRPLACREYPHTDRKNMFQILDLTAQNSKICPAVSRIVQKITLEKKKQQ' A
#
# COMPACT_ATOMS: atom_id res chain seq x y z
N TYR A 1 -0.04 -14.32 -5.72
CA TYR A 1 0.47 -13.58 -6.87
C TYR A 1 0.79 -12.15 -6.45
N VAL A 2 2.03 -11.72 -6.67
CA VAL A 2 2.50 -10.34 -6.43
C VAL A 2 2.78 -9.72 -7.80
N LEU A 3 2.40 -8.46 -7.98
CA LEU A 3 2.61 -7.73 -9.24
C LEU A 3 4.13 -7.59 -9.50
N LYS A 4 4.59 -7.98 -10.69
CA LYS A 4 6.02 -7.89 -11.07
C LYS A 4 6.34 -6.68 -11.95
N SER A 5 5.37 -6.16 -12.68
CA SER A 5 5.53 -5.06 -13.63
C SER A 5 4.25 -4.22 -13.71
N SER A 6 4.37 -2.95 -14.10
CA SER A 6 3.25 -2.03 -14.30
C SER A 6 3.08 -1.69 -15.79
N PRO A 7 1.84 -1.53 -16.30
CA PRO A 7 0.56 -1.69 -15.60
C PRO A 7 0.22 -3.17 -15.31
N CYS A 8 -0.71 -3.40 -14.39
CA CYS A 8 -1.20 -4.74 -14.05
C CYS A 8 -1.88 -5.38 -15.26
N THR A 9 -1.59 -6.65 -15.55
CA THR A 9 -2.21 -7.40 -16.65
C THR A 9 -3.74 -7.53 -16.51
N PHE A 10 -4.27 -7.33 -15.31
CA PHE A 10 -5.72 -7.36 -15.03
C PHE A 10 -6.36 -5.97 -14.99
N LEU A 11 -5.60 -4.89 -15.24
CA LEU A 11 -6.14 -3.53 -15.30
C LEU A 11 -6.85 -3.34 -16.65
N GLY A 12 -8.15 -3.04 -16.61
CA GLY A 12 -8.95 -2.69 -17.78
C GLY A 12 -8.79 -1.22 -18.18
N ASP A 13 -9.31 -0.87 -19.35
CA ASP A 13 -9.25 0.48 -19.92
C ASP A 13 -10.07 1.52 -19.11
N ASP A 14 -11.00 1.03 -18.30
CA ASP A 14 -11.80 1.81 -17.36
C ASP A 14 -11.09 2.07 -16.02
N ASN A 15 -9.83 1.63 -15.87
CA ASN A 15 -9.06 1.60 -14.63
C ASN A 15 -9.63 0.67 -13.53
N TYR A 16 -10.51 -0.27 -13.88
CA TYR A 16 -10.98 -1.31 -12.97
C TYR A 16 -10.17 -2.61 -13.14
N CYS A 17 -10.18 -3.44 -12.10
CA CYS A 17 -9.54 -4.75 -12.15
C CYS A 17 -10.52 -5.78 -12.70
N ASN A 18 -10.17 -6.44 -13.81
CA ASN A 18 -11.02 -7.45 -14.46
C ASN A 18 -11.25 -8.72 -13.60
N ILE A 19 -10.44 -8.92 -12.56
CA ILE A 19 -10.58 -10.03 -11.60
C ILE A 19 -10.91 -9.53 -10.19
N TYR A 20 -11.61 -8.40 -10.05
CA TYR A 20 -11.81 -7.72 -8.76
C TYR A 20 -12.30 -8.66 -7.64
N GLU A 21 -13.31 -9.49 -7.91
CA GLU A 21 -13.89 -10.42 -6.92
C GLU A 21 -12.90 -11.47 -6.39
N VAL A 22 -12.00 -11.93 -7.25
CA VAL A 22 -11.01 -12.97 -6.94
C VAL A 22 -9.58 -12.42 -6.82
N ARG A 23 -9.45 -11.09 -6.66
CA ARG A 23 -8.14 -10.43 -6.63
C ARG A 23 -7.25 -10.99 -5.50
N PRO A 24 -5.92 -11.13 -5.71
CA PRO A 24 -5.02 -11.67 -4.70
C PRO A 24 -5.07 -10.88 -3.38
N LEU A 25 -4.70 -11.52 -2.27
CA LEU A 25 -4.67 -10.89 -0.94
C LEU A 25 -3.84 -9.60 -0.93
N ALA A 26 -2.70 -9.61 -1.63
CA ALA A 26 -1.84 -8.42 -1.79
C ALA A 26 -2.60 -7.21 -2.36
N CYS A 27 -3.49 -7.43 -3.33
CA CYS A 27 -4.31 -6.37 -3.92
C CYS A 27 -5.49 -5.98 -3.03
N ARG A 28 -6.07 -6.92 -2.27
CA ARG A 28 -7.17 -6.64 -1.32
C ARG A 28 -6.73 -5.78 -0.15
N GLU A 29 -5.53 -6.03 0.36
CA GLU A 29 -5.03 -5.38 1.56
C GLU A 29 -4.20 -4.14 1.27
N TYR A 30 -3.88 -3.83 0.01
CA TYR A 30 -3.13 -2.62 -0.34
C TYR A 30 -3.82 -1.37 0.24
N PRO A 31 -3.09 -0.48 0.94
CA PRO A 31 -1.63 -0.35 1.01
C PRO A 31 -0.94 -1.05 2.18
N HIS A 32 -1.58 -2.02 2.80
CA HIS A 32 -1.09 -2.85 3.91
C HIS A 32 -0.81 -2.07 5.20
N THR A 33 -1.51 -0.95 5.43
CA THR A 33 -1.27 -0.09 6.61
C THR A 33 -1.98 -0.55 7.88
N ASP A 34 -2.92 -1.50 7.78
CA ASP A 34 -3.70 -2.03 8.91
C ASP A 34 -3.34 -3.50 9.23
N ARG A 35 -2.04 -3.78 9.21
CA ARG A 35 -1.52 -5.13 9.49
C ARG A 35 -0.93 -5.19 10.89
N LYS A 36 -1.22 -6.25 11.66
CA LYS A 36 -0.75 -6.41 13.05
C LYS A 36 0.77 -6.23 13.19
N ASN A 37 1.54 -6.84 12.29
CA ASN A 37 3.01 -6.77 12.29
C ASN A 37 3.53 -5.76 11.27
N MET A 38 3.04 -4.50 11.32
CA MET A 38 3.37 -3.51 10.31
C MET A 38 4.87 -3.23 10.22
N PHE A 39 5.59 -3.29 11.33
CA PHE A 39 7.03 -3.06 11.35
C PHE A 39 7.86 -4.02 10.46
N GLN A 40 7.33 -5.19 10.09
CA GLN A 40 8.07 -6.18 9.28
C GLN A 40 8.23 -5.81 7.81
N ILE A 41 7.38 -4.94 7.25
CA ILE A 41 7.47 -4.52 5.84
C ILE A 41 7.45 -2.98 5.73
N LEU A 42 8.18 -2.31 6.63
CA LEU A 42 8.35 -0.85 6.60
C LEU A 42 9.00 -0.37 5.30
N ASP A 43 9.89 -1.15 4.71
CA ASP A 43 10.49 -0.83 3.40
C ASP A 43 9.42 -0.75 2.31
N LEU A 44 8.47 -1.70 2.30
CA LEU A 44 7.33 -1.66 1.39
C LEU A 44 6.44 -0.45 1.68
N THR A 45 6.16 -0.17 2.96
CA THR A 45 5.38 1.02 3.34
C THR A 45 6.07 2.32 2.88
N ALA A 46 7.40 2.39 2.95
CA ALA A 46 8.19 3.53 2.49
C ALA A 46 8.23 3.66 0.96
N GLN A 47 8.17 2.56 0.20
CA GLN A 47 7.98 2.63 -1.24
C GLN A 47 6.55 3.05 -1.60
N ASN A 48 5.56 2.47 -0.94
CA ASN A 48 4.15 2.79 -1.16
C ASN A 48 3.81 4.25 -0.80
N SER A 49 4.52 4.87 0.16
CA SER A 49 4.32 6.29 0.51
C SER A 49 4.72 7.25 -0.61
N LYS A 50 5.61 6.84 -1.52
CA LYS A 50 6.00 7.61 -2.71
C LYS A 50 4.93 7.57 -3.80
N ILE A 51 4.08 6.54 -3.77
CA ILE A 51 3.07 6.27 -4.81
C ILE A 51 1.67 6.71 -4.34
N CYS A 52 1.31 6.39 -3.09
CA CYS A 52 -0.03 6.62 -2.55
C CYS A 52 -0.06 7.78 -1.55
N PRO A 53 -0.84 8.85 -1.82
CA PRO A 53 -0.97 9.99 -0.90
C PRO A 53 -1.50 9.61 0.49
N ALA A 54 -2.37 8.60 0.59
CA ALA A 54 -2.91 8.14 1.87
C ALA A 54 -1.81 7.54 2.76
N VAL A 55 -0.93 6.72 2.19
CA VAL A 55 0.21 6.13 2.91
C VAL A 55 1.17 7.22 3.37
N SER A 56 1.46 8.20 2.50
CA SER A 56 2.31 9.35 2.85
C SER A 56 1.76 10.10 4.07
N ARG A 57 0.46 10.40 4.09
CA ARG A 57 -0.21 11.05 5.24
C ARG A 57 -0.12 10.23 6.52
N ILE A 58 -0.31 8.91 6.44
CA ILE A 58 -0.21 8.01 7.60
C ILE A 58 1.21 8.05 8.19
N VAL A 59 2.23 7.88 7.34
CA VAL A 59 3.64 7.91 7.76
C VAL A 59 4.01 9.25 8.37
N GLN A 60 3.60 10.36 7.75
CA GLN A 60 3.85 11.71 8.29
C GLN A 60 3.26 11.89 9.68
N LYS A 61 2.01 11.45 9.91
CA LYS A 61 1.39 11.51 11.24
C LYS A 61 2.20 10.72 12.26
N ILE A 62 2.61 9.49 11.95
CA ILE A 62 3.42 8.66 12.85
C ILE A 62 4.75 9.36 13.20
N THR A 63 5.43 9.95 12.21
CA THR A 63 6.69 10.66 12.44
C THR A 63 6.51 11.93 13.27
N LEU A 64 5.43 12.68 13.06
CA LEU A 64 5.12 13.87 13.86
C LEU A 64 4.80 13.52 15.31
N GLU A 65 4.07 12.44 15.56
CA GLU A 65 3.81 11.96 16.91
C GLU A 65 5.12 11.54 17.62
N LYS A 66 6.05 10.89 16.90
CA LYS A 66 7.38 10.59 17.47
C LYS A 66 8.15 11.85 17.87
N LYS A 67 8.07 12.92 17.08
CA LYS A 67 8.74 14.20 17.39
C LYS A 67 8.15 14.91 18.61
N LYS A 68 6.88 14.67 18.95
CA LYS A 68 6.25 15.21 20.17
C LYS A 68 6.66 14.46 21.44
N GLN A 69 7.14 13.23 21.29
CA GLN A 69 7.53 12.35 22.40
C GLN A 69 9.05 12.37 22.69
N GLN A 70 9.82 13.12 21.90
CA GLN A 70 11.25 13.41 22.10
C GLN A 70 11.41 14.85 22.59
#